data_AF-A0A1R4KUG9-F1
#
_entry.id   AF-A0A1R4KUG9-F1
#
_cell.length_a   1.000
_cell.length_b   1.000
_cell.length_c   1.000
_cell.angle_alpha   90.00
_cell.angle_beta   90.00
_cell.angle_gamma   90.00
#
_symmetry.space_group_name_H-M   'P 1'
#
loop_
_entity.id
_entity.type
_entity.pdbx_description
1 polymer ?
#
loop_
_entity_poly.entity_id
_entity_poly.type
_entity_poly.pdbx_seq_one_letter_code
_entity_poly.pdbx_strand_id
1 'polypeptide(L)'
;MQKMINLFDFKQKINYKNEILAGLAVAMTMIPESLSFAILAGLSPLTGLYAAFLMGIVTAVLGGRPGMVSGGAGATVVVLIALAASHGVEYLFAAVILAGFLQFSVGIFKLGKFVRLIPQPVMYGFLNGLAVIIFMAQVAQFKVMENGVASWMQGSALYVMAGLTLLTIAIVFLLPKFTKAVPASLVAIMVVFGIVYFFNIDTKKVIDIASVGGSLPSFHIPVIPFSLETLKIIFPYALVMAGVGLIESLLTLNMVDEITNTKGQSNREAAAQGIANIANGFFGGMGGCAMVAQTLVNIGAGGRARLSAIVASVAILFIILVAGSVIEQIPMAALVGVMMMVAIGTFEWVSFRIINKMPRHDIFIGMLVAVVTVLLHNLALAVLIGVVISALVFAWESAKRIRARKYIDENGVKHYEIFGPLFFGSTTTFLEKFNVVNDPDEVIVDFKESKVVDMSAVEALNKITEKYNKAGKKLQLRHLSEDCRRLLKNAETVIDVNIIEDPTYNVMTNK
;
A
#
# COMPACT_ATOMS: atom_id res chain seq x y z
N MET A 1 19.47 -31.03 12.07
CA MET A 1 19.19 -29.60 12.33
C MET A 1 18.71 -28.94 11.04
N GLN A 2 17.40 -28.75 10.86
CA GLN A 2 16.89 -27.89 9.79
C GLN A 2 17.33 -26.45 10.09
N LYS A 3 18.09 -25.83 9.20
CA LYS A 3 18.55 -24.45 9.36
C LYS A 3 17.31 -23.54 9.49
N MET A 4 17.13 -22.98 10.68
CA MET A 4 15.97 -22.18 11.06
C MET A 4 15.85 -20.87 10.26
N ILE A 5 16.93 -20.44 9.60
CA ILE A 5 16.96 -19.30 8.69
C ILE A 5 17.86 -19.64 7.49
N ASN A 6 17.28 -20.04 6.36
CA ASN A 6 18.02 -20.15 5.10
C ASN A 6 17.88 -18.81 4.35
N LEU A 7 18.82 -17.89 4.62
CA LEU A 7 18.82 -16.54 4.03
C LEU A 7 19.07 -16.60 2.52
N PHE A 8 20.00 -17.46 2.09
CA PHE A 8 20.37 -17.64 0.69
C PHE A 8 20.05 -19.06 0.24
N ASP A 9 19.42 -19.18 -0.92
CA ASP A 9 19.26 -20.48 -1.58
C ASP A 9 20.44 -20.73 -2.52
N PHE A 10 21.50 -21.34 -1.98
CA PHE A 10 22.69 -21.71 -2.75
C PHE A 10 22.43 -22.84 -3.77
N LYS A 11 21.22 -23.43 -3.80
CA LYS A 11 20.85 -24.42 -4.82
C LYS A 11 20.37 -23.76 -6.11
N GLN A 12 19.91 -22.51 -6.05
CA GLN A 12 19.49 -21.76 -7.22
C GLN A 12 20.70 -21.48 -8.12
N LYS A 13 20.64 -21.87 -9.40
CA LYS A 13 21.66 -21.48 -10.37
C LYS A 13 21.58 -19.96 -10.62
N ILE A 14 22.67 -19.26 -10.36
CA ILE A 14 22.76 -17.80 -10.50
C ILE A 14 23.49 -17.46 -11.80
N ASN A 15 22.89 -16.62 -12.65
CA ASN A 15 23.60 -16.01 -13.77
C ASN A 15 24.18 -14.67 -13.31
N TYR A 16 25.44 -14.68 -12.86
CA TYR A 16 26.11 -13.50 -12.32
C TYR A 16 26.11 -12.31 -13.27
N LYS A 17 26.28 -12.53 -14.58
CA LYS A 17 26.24 -11.45 -15.57
C LYS A 17 24.88 -10.74 -15.56
N ASN A 18 23.79 -11.50 -15.61
CA ASN A 18 22.45 -10.93 -15.61
C ASN A 18 22.14 -10.24 -14.28
N GLU A 19 22.50 -10.84 -13.15
CA GLU A 19 22.25 -10.23 -11.83
C GLU A 19 23.00 -8.91 -11.64
N ILE A 20 24.28 -8.85 -12.04
CA ILE A 20 25.08 -7.63 -11.92
C ILE A 20 24.54 -6.55 -12.85
N LEU A 21 24.28 -6.87 -14.12
CA LEU A 21 23.74 -5.90 -15.09
C LEU A 21 22.34 -5.40 -14.67
N ALA A 22 21.49 -6.29 -14.17
CA ALA A 22 20.18 -5.91 -13.67
C ALA A 22 20.29 -5.01 -12.44
N GLY A 23 21.17 -5.32 -11.49
CA GLY A 23 21.41 -4.48 -10.32
C GLY A 23 21.93 -3.08 -10.67
N LEU A 24 22.86 -2.98 -11.63
CA LEU A 24 23.36 -1.69 -12.11
C LEU A 24 22.28 -0.89 -12.84
N ALA A 25 21.47 -1.54 -13.68
CA ALA A 25 20.35 -0.88 -14.36
C ALA A 25 19.34 -0.32 -13.35
N VAL A 26 19.02 -1.10 -12.32
CA VAL A 26 18.14 -0.70 -11.20
C VAL A 26 18.73 0.47 -10.41
N ALA A 27 20.03 0.45 -10.10
CA ALA A 27 20.66 1.57 -9.39
C ALA A 27 20.56 2.87 -10.20
N MET A 28 20.86 2.80 -11.50
CA MET A 28 20.82 3.96 -12.40
C MET A 28 19.42 4.58 -12.53
N THR A 29 18.36 3.78 -12.47
CA THR A 29 16.98 4.28 -12.50
C THR A 29 16.48 4.76 -11.15
N MET A 30 16.95 4.15 -10.06
CA MET A 30 16.49 4.45 -8.70
C MET A 30 17.08 5.75 -8.16
N ILE A 31 18.33 6.09 -8.49
CA ILE A 31 19.01 7.28 -7.96
C ILE A 31 18.22 8.57 -8.27
N PRO A 32 17.85 8.87 -9.53
CA PRO A 32 17.10 10.09 -9.82
C PRO A 32 15.72 10.11 -9.18
N GLU A 33 15.07 8.95 -9.08
CA GLU A 33 13.74 8.82 -8.51
C GLU A 33 13.74 9.10 -6.99
N SER A 34 14.62 8.43 -6.24
CA SER A 34 14.75 8.65 -4.80
C SER A 34 15.25 10.06 -4.46
N LEU A 35 16.15 10.62 -5.27
CA LEU A 35 16.59 12.02 -5.17
C LEU A 35 15.40 12.98 -5.31
N SER A 36 14.60 12.79 -6.36
CA SER A 36 13.49 13.67 -6.65
C SER A 36 12.36 13.56 -5.62
N PHE A 37 12.11 12.36 -5.08
CA PHE A 37 11.15 12.18 -4.00
C PHE A 37 11.59 12.86 -2.70
N ALA A 38 12.89 12.85 -2.37
CA ALA A 38 13.40 13.57 -1.21
C ALA A 38 13.23 15.09 -1.39
N ILE A 39 13.62 15.62 -2.55
CA ILE A 39 13.47 17.04 -2.89
C ILE A 39 11.99 17.47 -2.86
N LEU A 40 11.10 16.64 -3.43
CA LEU A 40 9.67 16.86 -3.41
C LEU A 40 9.13 16.98 -1.97
N ALA A 41 9.68 16.20 -1.05
CA ALA A 41 9.30 16.21 0.35
C ALA A 41 9.97 17.33 1.17
N GLY A 42 10.77 18.19 0.54
CA GLY A 42 11.55 19.21 1.24
C GLY A 42 12.69 18.63 2.09
N LEU A 43 13.11 17.40 1.81
CA LEU A 43 14.19 16.71 2.49
C LEU A 43 15.50 16.87 1.71
N SER A 44 16.61 16.61 2.38
CA SER A 44 17.90 16.54 1.69
C SER A 44 17.86 15.41 0.64
N PRO A 45 18.41 15.62 -0.57
CA PRO A 45 18.73 14.58 -1.54
C PRO A 45 19.28 13.28 -0.93
N LEU A 46 20.20 13.44 0.02
CA LEU A 46 20.92 12.36 0.66
C LEU A 46 19.99 11.45 1.47
N THR A 47 18.98 12.01 2.13
CA THR A 47 17.93 11.26 2.84
C THR A 47 17.21 10.27 1.93
N GLY A 48 16.96 10.65 0.67
CA GLY A 48 16.35 9.76 -0.31
C GLY A 48 17.29 8.64 -0.78
N LEU A 49 18.56 8.98 -1.03
CA LEU A 49 19.57 8.01 -1.45
C LEU A 49 19.93 7.01 -0.34
N TYR A 50 20.00 7.48 0.91
CA TYR A 50 20.10 6.61 2.08
C TYR A 50 18.91 5.67 2.17
N ALA A 51 17.70 6.15 1.89
CA ALA A 51 16.54 5.29 1.88
C ALA A 51 16.60 4.21 0.81
N ALA A 52 17.04 4.56 -0.40
CA ALA A 52 17.28 3.62 -1.48
C ALA A 52 18.28 2.52 -1.09
N PHE A 53 19.43 2.92 -0.52
CA PHE A 53 20.45 1.99 -0.05
C PHE A 53 19.95 1.08 1.08
N LEU A 54 19.45 1.66 2.18
CA LEU A 54 19.07 0.93 3.38
C LEU A 54 17.87 0.02 3.14
N MET A 55 16.85 0.50 2.41
CA MET A 55 15.72 -0.35 2.03
C MET A 55 16.17 -1.51 1.16
N GLY A 56 16.96 -1.23 0.13
CA GLY A 56 17.39 -2.23 -0.82
C GLY A 56 18.29 -3.30 -0.17
N ILE A 57 19.30 -2.92 0.62
CA ILE A 57 20.24 -3.90 1.17
C ILE A 57 19.57 -4.79 2.22
N VAL A 58 18.75 -4.20 3.12
CA VAL A 58 18.08 -4.95 4.18
C VAL A 58 17.06 -5.91 3.58
N THR A 59 16.24 -5.46 2.63
CA THR A 59 15.23 -6.32 2.00
C THR A 59 15.84 -7.35 1.04
N ALA A 60 16.94 -7.04 0.35
CA ALA A 60 17.62 -8.03 -0.48
C ALA A 60 18.17 -9.20 0.34
N VAL A 61 18.67 -8.93 1.56
CA VAL A 61 19.24 -9.94 2.46
C VAL A 61 18.16 -10.65 3.27
N LEU A 62 17.15 -9.94 3.79
CA LEU A 62 16.16 -10.51 4.72
C LEU A 62 14.83 -10.86 4.05
N GLY A 63 14.51 -10.24 2.92
CA GLY A 63 13.24 -10.31 2.22
C GLY A 63 12.76 -11.72 1.88
N GLY A 64 11.45 -11.81 1.70
CA GLY A 64 10.72 -13.03 1.35
C GLY A 64 10.68 -13.31 -0.15
N ARG A 65 11.10 -12.35 -1.00
CA ARG A 65 11.03 -12.50 -2.46
C ARG A 65 12.33 -12.15 -3.21
N PRO A 66 13.14 -13.14 -3.64
CA PRO A 66 14.25 -12.92 -4.56
C PRO A 66 13.80 -12.30 -5.89
N GLY A 67 14.62 -11.44 -6.48
CA GLY A 67 14.29 -10.70 -7.70
C GLY A 67 13.40 -9.46 -7.49
N MET A 68 12.86 -9.25 -6.29
CA MET A 68 12.16 -8.03 -5.93
C MET A 68 13.14 -6.95 -5.45
N VAL A 69 12.85 -5.69 -5.77
CA VAL A 69 13.67 -4.54 -5.40
C VAL A 69 12.85 -3.59 -4.52
N SER A 70 13.46 -3.15 -3.41
CA SER A 70 12.93 -2.10 -2.54
C SER A 70 13.88 -0.91 -2.50
N GLY A 71 13.35 0.28 -2.21
CA GLY A 71 14.13 1.51 -2.18
C GLY A 71 13.35 2.67 -1.57
N GLY A 72 13.88 3.89 -1.69
CA GLY A 72 13.23 5.11 -1.24
C GLY A 72 12.08 5.45 -2.17
N ALA A 73 10.85 5.18 -1.72
CA ALA A 73 9.65 5.23 -2.54
C ALA A 73 8.82 6.50 -2.31
N GLY A 74 8.24 7.03 -3.39
CA GLY A 74 7.31 8.16 -3.32
C GLY A 74 6.09 7.86 -2.44
N ALA A 75 5.56 6.65 -2.54
CA ALA A 75 4.38 6.22 -1.80
C ALA A 75 4.53 6.34 -0.27
N THR A 76 5.74 6.15 0.27
CA THR A 76 5.99 6.31 1.71
C THR A 76 6.27 7.76 2.07
N VAL A 77 7.15 8.46 1.32
CA VAL A 77 7.54 9.82 1.70
C VAL A 77 6.38 10.80 1.56
N VAL A 78 5.52 10.66 0.54
CA VAL A 78 4.39 11.58 0.33
C VAL A 78 3.38 11.54 1.48
N VAL A 79 3.23 10.40 2.15
CA VAL A 79 2.44 10.30 3.38
C VAL A 79 3.04 11.17 4.49
N LEU A 80 4.36 11.32 4.54
CA LEU A 80 5.10 11.98 5.61
C LEU A 80 5.43 13.46 5.34
N ILE A 81 5.18 13.99 4.14
CA ILE A 81 5.50 15.38 3.78
C ILE A 81 4.82 16.37 4.73
N ALA A 82 3.52 16.17 4.98
CA ALA A 82 2.76 17.05 5.86
C ALA A 82 3.34 17.05 7.29
N LEU A 83 3.81 15.89 7.77
CA LEU A 83 4.47 15.76 9.06
C LEU A 83 5.82 16.49 9.08
N ALA A 84 6.66 16.27 8.07
CA ALA A 84 7.96 16.92 7.95
C ALA A 84 7.83 18.45 7.84
N ALA A 85 6.86 18.93 7.06
CA ALA A 85 6.61 20.35 6.87
C ALA A 85 6.10 21.04 8.15
N SER A 86 5.32 20.34 8.98
CA SER A 86 4.71 20.92 10.19
C SER A 86 5.53 20.74 11.46
N HIS A 87 6.28 19.64 11.59
CA HIS A 87 7.00 19.27 12.82
C HIS A 87 8.51 19.02 12.61
N GLY A 88 8.99 19.06 11.36
CA GLY A 88 10.39 18.85 11.01
C GLY A 88 10.74 17.39 10.69
N VAL A 89 11.95 17.21 10.13
CA VAL A 89 12.44 15.92 9.65
C VAL A 89 12.63 14.88 10.77
N GLU A 90 12.90 15.32 11.99
CA GLU A 90 13.05 14.42 13.16
C GLU A 90 11.74 13.66 13.46
N TYR A 91 10.59 14.33 13.33
CA TYR A 91 9.29 13.66 13.46
C TYR A 91 9.04 12.67 12.32
N LEU A 92 9.53 12.97 11.11
CA LEU A 92 9.48 12.03 9.99
C LEU A 92 10.28 10.76 10.31
N PHE A 93 11.53 10.90 10.78
CA PHE A 93 12.35 9.74 11.14
C PHE A 93 11.71 8.90 12.25
N ALA A 94 11.13 9.53 13.27
CA ALA A 94 10.39 8.83 14.31
C ALA A 94 9.16 8.08 13.76
N ALA A 95 8.41 8.68 12.83
CA ALA A 95 7.27 8.03 12.18
C ALA A 95 7.72 6.84 11.32
N VAL A 96 8.86 6.94 10.62
CA VAL A 96 9.46 5.86 9.84
C VAL A 96 9.87 4.68 10.73
N ILE A 97 10.49 4.95 11.90
CA ILE A 97 10.82 3.92 12.89
C ILE A 97 9.56 3.22 13.38
N LEU A 98 8.54 3.99 13.78
CA LEU A 98 7.29 3.44 14.27
C LEU A 98 6.57 2.62 13.20
N ALA A 99 6.53 3.10 11.95
CA ALA A 99 5.98 2.36 10.82
C ALA A 99 6.72 1.03 10.62
N GLY A 100 8.05 1.05 10.73
CA GLY A 100 8.86 -0.16 10.64
C GLY A 100 8.55 -1.17 11.74
N PHE A 101 8.32 -0.73 12.99
CA PHE A 101 7.84 -1.61 14.07
C PHE A 101 6.47 -2.22 13.79
N LEU A 102 5.53 -1.44 13.24
CA LEU A 102 4.20 -1.94 12.85
C LEU A 102 4.31 -3.00 11.75
N GLN A 103 5.11 -2.74 10.71
CA GLN A 103 5.34 -3.68 9.61
C GLN A 103 6.04 -4.96 10.08
N PHE A 104 7.05 -4.83 10.93
CA PHE A 104 7.75 -5.95 11.53
C PHE A 104 6.80 -6.84 12.34
N SER A 105 5.92 -6.21 13.14
CA SER A 105 4.88 -6.90 13.91
C SER A 105 3.92 -7.67 13.00
N VAL A 106 3.48 -7.07 11.89
CA VAL A 106 2.65 -7.75 10.88
C VAL A 106 3.33 -9.01 10.34
N GLY A 107 4.64 -8.95 10.07
CA GLY A 107 5.42 -10.09 9.62
C GLY A 107 5.52 -11.21 10.66
N ILE A 108 5.87 -10.88 11.92
CA ILE A 108 6.01 -11.85 13.01
C ILE A 108 4.68 -12.53 13.34
N PHE A 109 3.61 -11.75 13.50
CA PHE A 109 2.29 -12.28 13.85
C PHE A 109 1.56 -12.92 12.66
N LYS A 110 2.22 -13.02 11.50
CA LYS A 110 1.68 -13.61 10.26
C LYS A 110 0.38 -12.93 9.79
N LEU A 111 0.30 -11.62 10.00
CA LEU A 111 -0.85 -10.79 9.66
C LEU A 111 -0.82 -10.29 8.22
N GLY A 112 0.18 -10.66 7.40
CA GLY A 112 0.31 -10.22 6.01
C GLY A 112 -0.93 -10.53 5.15
N LYS A 113 -1.73 -11.55 5.53
CA LYS A 113 -3.01 -11.86 4.87
C LYS A 113 -4.06 -10.75 4.99
N PHE A 114 -4.01 -9.95 6.06
CA PHE A 114 -4.99 -8.89 6.33
C PHE A 114 -4.75 -7.62 5.51
N VAL A 115 -3.56 -7.46 4.93
CA VAL A 115 -3.27 -6.35 4.00
C VAL A 115 -4.19 -6.38 2.78
N ARG A 116 -4.70 -7.57 2.41
CA ARG A 116 -5.70 -7.76 1.35
C ARG A 116 -7.06 -7.12 1.65
N LEU A 117 -7.28 -6.66 2.88
CA LEU A 117 -8.53 -6.00 3.27
C LEU A 117 -8.57 -4.53 2.85
N ILE A 118 -7.48 -3.97 2.30
CA ILE A 118 -7.48 -2.57 1.87
C ILE A 118 -8.27 -2.45 0.56
N PRO A 119 -9.36 -1.67 0.55
CA PRO A 119 -10.25 -1.61 -0.61
C PRO A 119 -9.57 -0.97 -1.82
N GLN A 120 -9.76 -1.57 -3.00
CA GLN A 120 -9.24 -1.03 -4.27
C GLN A 120 -9.64 0.43 -4.54
N PRO A 121 -10.87 0.89 -4.24
CA PRO A 121 -11.23 2.29 -4.46
C PRO A 121 -10.35 3.27 -3.69
N VAL A 122 -9.96 2.90 -2.46
CA VAL A 122 -9.06 3.71 -1.64
C VAL A 122 -7.69 3.78 -2.28
N MET A 123 -7.19 2.67 -2.84
CA MET A 123 -5.91 2.66 -3.54
C MET A 123 -5.91 3.51 -4.80
N TYR A 124 -6.95 3.43 -5.64
CA TYR A 124 -7.04 4.27 -6.84
C TYR A 124 -7.14 5.75 -6.48
N GLY A 125 -7.94 6.10 -5.46
CA GLY A 125 -7.99 7.46 -4.95
C GLY A 125 -6.63 7.95 -4.41
N PHE A 126 -5.92 7.08 -3.69
CA PHE A 126 -4.56 7.33 -3.19
C PHE A 126 -3.56 7.55 -4.33
N LEU A 127 -3.47 6.66 -5.32
CA LEU A 127 -2.54 6.76 -6.44
C LEU A 127 -2.81 7.99 -7.31
N ASN A 128 -4.09 8.28 -7.58
CA ASN A 128 -4.47 9.47 -8.34
C ASN A 128 -4.17 10.76 -7.58
N GLY A 129 -4.50 10.82 -6.28
CA GLY A 129 -4.15 11.97 -5.44
C GLY A 129 -2.64 12.17 -5.32
N LEU A 130 -1.89 11.08 -5.14
CA LEU A 130 -0.42 11.05 -5.12
C LEU A 130 0.17 11.59 -6.42
N ALA A 131 -0.29 11.11 -7.57
CA ALA A 131 0.14 11.57 -8.88
C ALA A 131 -0.08 13.08 -9.07
N VAL A 132 -1.23 13.60 -8.66
CA VAL A 132 -1.53 15.04 -8.73
C VAL A 132 -0.60 15.84 -7.81
N ILE A 133 -0.37 15.39 -6.58
CA ILE A 133 0.56 16.05 -5.65
C ILE A 133 1.98 16.08 -6.24
N ILE A 134 2.46 14.96 -6.80
CA ILE A 134 3.79 14.90 -7.41
C ILE A 134 3.88 15.90 -8.56
N PHE A 135 2.88 15.94 -9.43
CA PHE A 135 2.86 16.85 -10.57
C PHE A 135 2.82 18.32 -10.12
N MET A 136 1.98 18.66 -9.14
CA MET A 136 1.92 20.01 -8.55
C MET A 136 3.25 20.42 -7.90
N ALA A 137 3.94 19.49 -7.23
CA ALA A 137 5.26 19.74 -6.66
C ALA A 137 6.33 20.00 -7.75
N GLN A 138 6.21 19.35 -8.91
CA GLN A 138 7.08 19.63 -10.05
C GLN A 138 6.81 21.00 -10.65
N VAL A 139 5.53 21.40 -10.76
CA VAL A 139 5.15 22.75 -11.20
C VAL A 139 5.67 23.82 -10.22
N ALA A 140 5.69 23.54 -8.92
CA ALA A 140 6.23 24.45 -7.92
C ALA A 140 7.74 24.72 -8.07
N GLN A 141 8.49 23.85 -8.75
CA GLN A 141 9.92 24.09 -9.05
C GLN A 141 10.16 25.21 -10.07
N PHE A 142 9.12 25.68 -10.75
CA PHE A 142 9.15 26.89 -11.59
C PHE A 142 8.98 28.18 -10.78
N LYS A 143 9.00 28.10 -9.45
CA LYS A 143 9.03 29.26 -8.57
C LYS A 143 10.46 29.51 -8.05
N VAL A 144 10.80 30.78 -7.89
CA VAL A 144 12.04 31.24 -7.26
C VAL A 144 11.68 31.86 -5.90
N MET A 145 12.56 31.70 -4.92
CA MET A 145 12.43 32.37 -3.63
C MET A 145 13.23 33.66 -3.67
N GLU A 146 12.54 34.80 -3.68
CA GLU A 146 13.16 36.12 -3.58
C GLU A 146 12.70 36.78 -2.29
N ASN A 147 13.63 37.13 -1.39
CA ASN A 147 13.34 37.76 -0.10
C ASN A 147 12.31 36.99 0.77
N GLY A 148 12.30 35.65 0.68
CA GLY A 148 11.35 34.80 1.40
C GLY A 148 9.95 34.73 0.80
N VAL A 149 9.72 35.38 -0.36
CA VAL A 149 8.46 35.32 -1.11
C VAL A 149 8.67 34.44 -2.34
N ALA A 150 7.77 33.47 -2.52
CA ALA A 150 7.78 32.60 -3.70
C ALA A 150 7.16 33.35 -4.90
N SER A 151 7.98 33.71 -5.89
CA SER A 151 7.56 34.30 -7.16
C SER A 151 7.71 33.30 -8.30
N TRP A 152 6.92 33.43 -9.37
CA TRP A 152 7.10 32.58 -10.55
C TRP A 152 8.34 33.03 -11.34
N MET A 153 9.10 32.07 -11.88
CA MET A 153 10.20 32.36 -12.81
C MET A 153 9.69 33.20 -13.99
N GLN A 154 10.47 34.19 -14.40
CA GLN A 154 10.18 35.07 -15.53
C GLN A 154 11.39 35.18 -16.46
N GLY A 155 11.16 35.65 -17.69
CA GLY A 155 12.22 35.92 -18.65
C GLY A 155 13.01 34.67 -19.08
N SER A 156 14.33 34.83 -19.23
CA SER A 156 15.24 33.78 -19.71
C SER A 156 15.22 32.53 -18.83
N ALA A 157 15.21 32.69 -17.50
CA ALA A 157 15.21 31.57 -16.56
C ALA A 157 13.99 30.65 -16.76
N LEU A 158 12.80 31.22 -16.99
CA LEU A 158 11.60 30.44 -17.28
C LEU A 158 11.73 29.65 -18.58
N TYR A 159 12.18 30.29 -19.66
CA TYR A 159 12.32 29.63 -20.96
C TYR A 159 13.37 28.52 -20.95
N VAL A 160 14.49 28.74 -20.24
CA VAL A 160 15.53 27.72 -20.06
C VAL A 160 14.98 26.54 -19.26
N MET A 161 14.37 26.78 -18.10
CA MET A 161 13.80 25.72 -17.27
C MET A 161 12.71 24.95 -18.01
N ALA A 162 11.80 25.64 -18.68
CA ALA A 162 10.71 25.03 -19.45
C ALA A 162 11.24 24.25 -20.66
N GLY A 163 12.19 24.81 -21.43
CA GLY A 163 12.78 24.17 -22.60
C GLY A 163 13.52 22.88 -22.24
N LEU A 164 14.35 22.90 -21.19
CA LEU A 164 15.06 21.71 -20.70
C LEU A 164 14.10 20.67 -20.11
N THR A 165 13.04 21.10 -19.42
CA THR A 165 12.01 20.20 -18.88
C THR A 165 11.24 19.52 -20.01
N LEU A 166 10.82 20.29 -21.04
CA LEU A 166 10.14 19.74 -22.22
C LEU A 166 11.05 18.80 -23.01
N LEU A 167 12.34 19.11 -23.14
CA LEU A 167 13.32 18.21 -23.75
C LEU A 167 13.42 16.90 -22.98
N THR A 168 13.47 16.96 -21.64
CA THR A 168 13.47 15.79 -20.78
C THR A 168 12.22 14.93 -21.02
N ILE A 169 11.04 15.54 -21.00
CA ILE A 169 9.76 14.87 -21.26
C ILE A 169 9.76 14.22 -22.65
N ALA A 170 10.23 14.94 -23.67
CA ALA A 170 10.32 14.43 -25.04
C ALA A 170 11.22 13.20 -25.12
N ILE A 171 12.40 13.21 -24.48
CA ILE A 171 13.30 12.06 -24.46
C ILE A 171 12.65 10.87 -23.74
N VAL A 172 12.06 11.09 -22.56
CA VAL A 172 11.40 10.03 -21.77
C VAL A 172 10.25 9.39 -22.55
N PHE A 173 9.48 10.18 -23.30
CA PHE A 173 8.34 9.70 -24.07
C PHE A 173 8.72 9.05 -25.40
N LEU A 174 9.73 9.59 -26.11
CA LEU A 174 10.07 9.16 -27.47
C LEU A 174 11.12 8.05 -27.49
N LEU A 175 12.14 8.10 -26.62
CA LEU A 175 13.27 7.17 -26.67
C LEU A 175 12.85 5.68 -26.53
N PRO A 176 11.91 5.29 -25.65
CA PRO A 176 11.46 3.91 -25.53
C PRO A 176 10.85 3.33 -26.82
N LYS A 177 10.44 4.19 -27.76
CA LYS A 177 9.91 3.78 -29.08
C LYS A 177 11.01 3.36 -30.05
N PHE A 178 12.25 3.79 -29.82
CA PHE A 178 13.40 3.46 -30.65
C PHE A 178 14.30 2.40 -30.01
N THR A 179 14.49 2.46 -28.69
CA THR A 179 15.33 1.50 -27.96
C THR A 179 14.80 1.25 -26.55
N LYS A 180 14.96 0.02 -26.08
CA LYS A 180 14.65 -0.41 -24.70
C LYS A 180 15.89 -0.87 -23.94
N ALA A 181 17.08 -0.69 -24.52
CA ALA A 181 18.34 -1.19 -23.94
C ALA A 181 18.77 -0.37 -22.71
N VAL A 182 18.44 0.92 -22.66
CA VAL A 182 18.81 1.84 -21.59
C VAL A 182 17.56 2.57 -21.09
N PRO A 183 17.41 2.80 -19.78
CA PRO A 183 16.29 3.56 -19.23
C PRO A 183 16.22 4.99 -19.79
N ALA A 184 15.05 5.39 -20.27
CA ALA A 184 14.88 6.70 -20.91
C ALA A 184 15.05 7.89 -19.95
N SER A 185 14.72 7.72 -18.66
CA SER A 185 14.98 8.72 -17.63
C SER A 185 16.47 9.01 -17.46
N LEU A 186 17.31 7.96 -17.45
CA LEU A 186 18.76 8.10 -17.36
C LEU A 186 19.31 8.85 -18.57
N VAL A 187 18.89 8.47 -19.78
CA VAL A 187 19.32 9.15 -21.00
C VAL A 187 18.89 10.61 -20.99
N ALA A 188 17.66 10.92 -20.58
CA ALA A 188 17.18 12.28 -20.48
C ALA A 188 18.04 13.12 -19.52
N ILE A 189 18.35 12.57 -18.34
CA ILE A 189 19.21 13.24 -17.35
C ILE A 189 20.61 13.48 -17.90
N MET A 190 21.24 12.46 -18.49
CA MET A 190 22.59 12.58 -19.04
C MET A 190 22.67 13.58 -20.20
N VAL A 191 21.67 13.59 -21.08
CA VAL A 191 21.61 14.54 -22.22
C VAL A 191 21.42 15.96 -21.72
N VAL A 192 20.48 16.20 -20.82
CA VAL A 192 20.22 17.54 -20.28
C VAL A 192 21.38 18.03 -19.42
N PHE A 193 21.98 17.15 -18.60
CA PHE A 193 23.22 17.42 -17.89
C PHE A 193 24.34 17.85 -18.84
N GLY A 194 24.59 17.08 -19.90
CA GLY A 194 25.62 17.38 -20.90
C GLY A 194 25.38 18.72 -21.59
N ILE A 195 24.13 19.02 -21.99
CA ILE A 195 23.77 20.30 -22.59
C ILE A 195 24.07 21.45 -21.62
N VAL A 196 23.60 21.36 -20.37
CA VAL A 196 23.81 22.41 -19.38
C VAL A 196 25.29 22.59 -19.05
N TYR A 197 26.03 21.49 -18.90
CA TYR A 197 27.44 21.50 -18.55
C TYR A 197 28.32 22.07 -19.67
N PHE A 198 28.20 21.56 -20.91
CA PHE A 198 29.07 21.97 -22.02
C PHE A 198 28.74 23.35 -22.58
N PHE A 199 27.47 23.77 -22.53
CA PHE A 199 27.06 25.11 -22.98
C PHE A 199 27.03 26.13 -21.84
N ASN A 200 27.42 25.73 -20.63
CA ASN A 200 27.46 26.57 -19.42
C ASN A 200 26.14 27.35 -19.20
N ILE A 201 25.01 26.64 -19.32
CA ILE A 201 23.68 27.23 -19.16
C ILE A 201 23.42 27.47 -17.68
N ASP A 202 23.16 28.72 -17.32
CA ASP A 202 22.75 29.08 -15.96
C ASP A 202 21.32 28.58 -15.69
N THR A 203 21.19 27.65 -14.76
CA THR A 203 19.93 27.03 -14.38
C THR A 203 20.03 26.42 -12.99
N LYS A 204 18.88 26.22 -12.34
CA LYS A 204 18.79 25.61 -11.02
C LYS A 204 19.31 24.16 -11.07
N LYS A 205 20.26 23.81 -10.21
CA LYS A 205 20.86 22.48 -10.05
C LYS A 205 20.50 21.88 -8.70
N VAL A 206 20.83 20.60 -8.51
CA VAL A 206 20.59 19.89 -7.25
C VAL A 206 21.32 20.53 -6.08
N ILE A 207 22.56 21.02 -6.29
CA ILE A 207 23.35 21.70 -5.25
C ILE A 207 22.66 22.95 -4.68
N ASP A 208 21.79 23.61 -5.46
CA ASP A 208 21.06 24.80 -5.02
C ASP A 208 19.92 24.46 -4.03
N ILE A 209 19.61 23.17 -3.86
CA ILE A 209 18.65 22.68 -2.87
C ILE A 209 19.38 22.22 -1.62
N ALA A 210 20.29 21.26 -1.78
CA ALA A 210 21.14 20.76 -0.71
C ALA A 210 22.28 19.93 -1.30
N SER A 211 23.43 19.92 -0.61
CA SER A 211 24.57 19.08 -0.97
C SER A 211 24.21 17.59 -0.91
N VAL A 212 24.72 16.84 -1.88
CA VAL A 212 24.57 15.39 -2.01
C VAL A 212 25.87 14.66 -1.65
N GLY A 213 26.99 15.38 -1.57
CA GLY A 213 28.25 14.87 -1.04
C GLY A 213 28.04 14.22 0.33
N GLY A 214 27.99 12.88 0.34
CA GLY A 214 27.58 12.10 1.49
C GLY A 214 28.71 11.26 2.06
N SER A 215 28.67 11.06 3.37
CA SER A 215 29.44 10.02 4.05
C SER A 215 28.63 8.71 4.06
N LEU A 216 29.14 7.70 4.77
CA LEU A 216 28.29 6.56 5.14
C LEU A 216 27.13 7.05 6.04
N PRO A 217 25.93 6.45 5.95
CA PRO A 217 24.84 6.77 6.85
C PRO A 217 25.29 6.63 8.31
N SER A 218 25.18 7.70 9.09
CA SER A 218 25.51 7.71 10.51
C SER A 218 24.29 7.33 11.34
N PHE A 219 24.52 6.56 12.41
CA PHE A 219 23.47 6.27 13.36
C PHE A 219 23.01 7.55 14.07
N HIS A 220 21.70 7.78 14.06
CA HIS A 220 21.03 8.96 14.59
C HIS A 220 19.74 8.54 15.28
N ILE A 221 19.54 8.97 16.52
CA ILE A 221 18.27 8.77 17.22
C ILE A 221 17.47 10.06 17.04
N PRO A 222 16.23 9.99 16.52
CA PRO A 222 15.44 11.20 16.29
C PRO A 222 15.28 12.04 17.56
N VAL A 223 15.63 13.32 17.47
CA VAL A 223 15.63 14.25 18.62
C VAL A 223 14.25 14.87 18.78
N ILE A 224 13.35 14.11 19.41
CA ILE A 224 11.96 14.50 19.66
C ILE A 224 11.58 14.24 21.13
N PRO A 225 10.57 14.95 21.67
CA PRO A 225 10.04 14.63 23.00
C PRO A 225 9.47 13.21 23.02
N PHE A 226 9.92 12.37 23.94
CA PHE A 226 9.33 11.04 24.16
C PHE A 226 8.07 11.18 25.01
N SER A 227 6.97 11.60 24.39
CA SER A 227 5.68 11.85 25.06
C SER A 227 4.51 11.16 24.34
N LEU A 228 3.39 11.00 25.06
CA LEU A 228 2.13 10.52 24.47
C LEU A 228 1.61 11.49 23.38
N GLU A 229 1.93 12.78 23.49
CA GLU A 229 1.57 13.79 22.50
C GLU A 229 2.32 13.55 21.19
N THR A 230 3.64 13.36 21.26
CA THR A 230 4.45 13.02 20.09
C THR A 230 3.98 11.71 19.44
N LEU A 231 3.63 10.71 20.25
CA LEU A 231 3.02 9.48 19.72
C LEU A 231 1.70 9.76 18.98
N LYS A 232 0.81 10.58 19.52
CA LYS A 232 -0.45 10.97 18.85
C LYS A 232 -0.21 11.70 17.52
N ILE A 233 0.87 12.47 17.43
CA ILE A 233 1.26 13.17 16.20
C ILE A 233 1.76 12.17 15.15
N ILE A 234 2.71 11.29 15.49
CA ILE A 234 3.37 10.42 14.51
C ILE A 234 2.57 9.15 14.18
N PHE A 235 1.72 8.66 15.09
CA PHE A 235 1.06 7.36 14.96
C PHE A 235 0.15 7.27 13.72
N PRO A 236 -0.70 8.26 13.37
CA PRO A 236 -1.52 8.19 12.17
C PRO A 236 -0.68 8.09 10.88
N TYR A 237 0.40 8.87 10.81
CA TYR A 237 1.34 8.83 9.68
C TYR A 237 2.06 7.50 9.59
N ALA A 238 2.56 6.99 10.71
CA ALA A 238 3.23 5.70 10.79
C ALA A 238 2.30 4.54 10.40
N LEU A 239 1.04 4.58 10.83
CA LEU A 239 0.04 3.57 10.50
C LEU A 239 -0.26 3.54 9.00
N VAL A 240 -0.46 4.71 8.37
CA VAL A 240 -0.73 4.79 6.94
C VAL A 240 0.50 4.41 6.12
N MET A 241 1.68 4.92 6.48
CA MET A 241 2.94 4.54 5.84
C MET A 241 3.19 3.03 5.95
N ALA A 242 2.93 2.44 7.11
CA ALA A 242 3.04 0.99 7.33
C ALA A 242 2.11 0.22 6.40
N GLY A 243 0.83 0.61 6.34
CA GLY A 243 -0.19 0.02 5.48
C GLY A 243 0.17 0.12 4.01
N VAL A 244 0.42 1.33 3.50
CA VAL A 244 0.81 1.58 2.09
C VAL A 244 2.04 0.76 1.73
N GLY A 245 3.08 0.81 2.57
CA GLY A 245 4.30 0.06 2.33
C GLY A 245 4.06 -1.45 2.26
N LEU A 246 3.23 -2.01 3.13
CA LEU A 246 2.90 -3.44 3.10
C LEU A 246 2.10 -3.81 1.85
N ILE A 247 1.15 -2.97 1.44
CA ILE A 247 0.38 -3.23 0.23
C ILE A 247 1.29 -3.28 -0.99
N GLU A 248 2.10 -2.25 -1.18
CA GLU A 248 3.02 -2.14 -2.32
C GLU A 248 3.96 -3.34 -2.36
N SER A 249 4.54 -3.72 -1.23
CA SER A 249 5.42 -4.89 -1.15
C SER A 249 4.72 -6.20 -1.44
N LEU A 250 3.49 -6.40 -0.96
CA LEU A 250 2.76 -7.64 -1.21
C LEU A 250 2.20 -7.72 -2.62
N LEU A 251 1.78 -6.60 -3.22
CA LEU A 251 1.38 -6.54 -4.62
C LEU A 251 2.57 -6.79 -5.55
N THR A 252 3.70 -6.13 -5.27
CA THR A 252 4.95 -6.36 -6.00
C THR A 252 5.38 -7.81 -5.89
N LEU A 253 5.33 -8.39 -4.69
CA LEU A 253 5.64 -9.80 -4.46
C LEU A 253 4.75 -10.71 -5.32
N ASN A 254 3.43 -10.50 -5.34
CA ASN A 254 2.50 -11.28 -6.17
C ASN A 254 2.80 -11.12 -7.67
N MET A 255 3.17 -9.91 -8.12
CA MET A 255 3.59 -9.67 -9.50
C MET A 255 4.87 -10.44 -9.84
N VAL A 256 5.88 -10.44 -8.96
CA VAL A 256 7.09 -11.26 -9.17
C VAL A 256 6.73 -12.75 -9.17
N ASP A 257 5.82 -13.18 -8.30
CA ASP A 257 5.31 -14.56 -8.25
C ASP A 257 4.74 -15.00 -9.59
N GLU A 258 3.89 -14.16 -10.19
CA GLU A 258 3.28 -14.40 -11.49
C GLU A 258 4.32 -14.42 -12.63
N ILE A 259 5.18 -13.40 -12.72
CA ILE A 259 6.15 -13.29 -13.83
C ILE A 259 7.17 -14.44 -13.82
N THR A 260 7.56 -14.92 -12.64
CA THR A 260 8.60 -15.96 -12.51
C THR A 260 8.04 -17.35 -12.23
N ASN A 261 6.73 -17.50 -12.09
CA ASN A 261 6.05 -18.76 -11.73
C ASN A 261 6.62 -19.42 -10.45
N THR A 262 6.95 -18.62 -9.43
CA THR A 262 7.44 -19.11 -8.13
C THR A 262 6.72 -18.38 -7.00
N LYS A 263 6.72 -18.90 -5.77
CA LYS A 263 6.02 -18.26 -4.63
C LYS A 263 6.97 -17.55 -3.68
N GLY A 264 6.63 -16.32 -3.33
CA GLY A 264 7.26 -15.53 -2.27
C GLY A 264 6.73 -15.83 -0.87
N GLN A 265 7.42 -15.30 0.14
CA GLN A 265 7.01 -15.41 1.55
C GLN A 265 6.53 -14.05 2.08
N SER A 266 5.23 -13.77 1.99
CA SER A 266 4.61 -12.49 2.38
C SER A 266 4.96 -12.02 3.80
N ASN A 267 4.93 -12.92 4.79
CA ASN A 267 5.21 -12.55 6.19
C ASN A 267 6.70 -12.22 6.41
N ARG A 268 7.59 -12.93 5.71
CA ARG A 268 9.03 -12.65 5.75
C ARG A 268 9.34 -11.33 5.06
N GLU A 269 8.63 -11.03 3.97
CA GLU A 269 8.73 -9.74 3.29
C GLU A 269 8.28 -8.59 4.19
N ALA A 270 7.12 -8.70 4.83
CA ALA A 270 6.64 -7.72 5.79
C ALA A 270 7.63 -7.48 6.94
N ALA A 271 8.21 -8.55 7.50
CA ALA A 271 9.22 -8.44 8.55
C ALA A 271 10.48 -7.74 8.06
N ALA A 272 11.01 -8.11 6.90
CA ALA A 272 12.20 -7.51 6.31
C ALA A 272 12.01 -6.03 6.00
N GLN A 273 10.85 -5.66 5.45
CA GLN A 273 10.48 -4.27 5.19
C GLN A 273 10.40 -3.46 6.49
N GLY A 274 9.83 -4.03 7.55
CA GLY A 274 9.78 -3.39 8.86
C GLY A 274 11.16 -3.11 9.43
N ILE A 275 12.07 -4.10 9.38
CA ILE A 275 13.48 -3.92 9.78
C ILE A 275 14.15 -2.84 8.94
N ALA A 276 13.90 -2.84 7.63
CA ALA A 276 14.48 -1.88 6.70
C ALA A 276 14.01 -0.44 7.00
N ASN A 277 12.74 -0.25 7.35
CA ASN A 277 12.22 1.05 7.76
C ASN A 277 12.72 1.48 9.15
N ILE A 278 12.86 0.56 10.11
CA ILE A 278 13.52 0.87 11.39
C ILE A 278 14.95 1.37 11.14
N ALA A 279 15.72 0.66 10.30
CA ALA A 279 17.06 1.09 9.91
C ALA A 279 17.06 2.45 9.21
N ASN A 280 16.09 2.71 8.32
CA ASN A 280 15.98 4.02 7.68
C ASN A 280 15.86 5.16 8.69
N GLY A 281 14.92 5.10 9.61
CA GLY A 281 14.71 6.19 10.54
C GLY A 281 15.87 6.40 11.51
N PHE A 282 16.62 5.34 11.86
CA PHE A 282 17.84 5.45 12.67
C PHE A 282 19.08 5.90 11.89
N PHE A 283 19.05 5.93 10.56
CA PHE A 283 20.21 6.28 9.73
C PHE A 283 19.88 7.43 8.76
N GLY A 284 18.89 8.24 9.11
CA GLY A 284 18.54 9.46 8.38
C GLY A 284 17.93 9.23 6.99
N GLY A 285 17.30 8.09 6.76
CA GLY A 285 16.57 7.75 5.53
C GLY A 285 15.08 8.08 5.65
N MET A 286 14.45 8.48 4.54
CA MET A 286 13.01 8.78 4.48
C MET A 286 12.08 7.55 4.55
N GLY A 287 12.64 6.34 4.65
CA GLY A 287 11.88 5.09 4.58
C GLY A 287 11.50 4.72 3.15
N GLY A 288 10.86 3.56 3.01
CA GLY A 288 10.47 3.04 1.71
C GLY A 288 9.70 1.73 1.73
N CYS A 289 9.56 1.15 0.55
CA CYS A 289 8.85 -0.11 0.31
C CYS A 289 9.38 -0.77 -0.98
N ALA A 290 8.78 -1.89 -1.37
CA ALA A 290 9.04 -2.43 -2.70
C ALA A 290 8.68 -1.40 -3.78
N MET A 291 9.40 -1.44 -4.88
CA MET A 291 9.18 -0.56 -6.02
C MET A 291 8.86 -1.38 -7.25
N VAL A 292 7.60 -1.30 -7.69
CA VAL A 292 7.07 -2.05 -8.84
C VAL A 292 7.91 -1.79 -10.09
N ALA A 293 8.14 -0.52 -10.44
CA ALA A 293 8.89 -0.14 -11.63
C ALA A 293 10.33 -0.69 -11.62
N GLN A 294 11.02 -0.54 -10.49
CA GLN A 294 12.41 -1.02 -10.35
C GLN A 294 12.50 -2.54 -10.30
N THR A 295 11.49 -3.20 -9.74
CA THR A 295 11.35 -4.66 -9.81
C THR A 295 11.13 -5.14 -11.24
N LEU A 296 10.34 -4.44 -12.04
CA LEU A 296 10.17 -4.74 -13.47
C LEU A 296 11.45 -4.51 -14.27
N VAL A 297 12.22 -3.46 -13.98
CA VAL A 297 13.55 -3.25 -14.59
C VAL A 297 14.48 -4.41 -14.25
N ASN A 298 14.54 -4.80 -12.97
CA ASN A 298 15.35 -5.92 -12.51
C ASN A 298 15.00 -7.23 -13.23
N ILE A 299 13.71 -7.56 -13.26
CA ILE A 299 13.21 -8.80 -13.85
C ILE A 299 13.34 -8.76 -15.38
N GLY A 300 13.10 -7.61 -16.00
CA GLY A 300 13.29 -7.40 -17.44
C GLY A 300 14.75 -7.55 -17.87
N ALA A 301 15.70 -7.10 -17.05
CA ALA A 301 17.13 -7.28 -17.27
C ALA A 301 17.65 -8.70 -16.92
N GLY A 302 16.76 -9.60 -16.46
CA GLY A 302 17.08 -10.99 -16.18
C GLY A 302 17.48 -11.30 -14.73
N GLY A 303 17.36 -10.34 -13.80
CA GLY A 303 17.57 -10.56 -12.37
C GLY A 303 16.46 -11.43 -11.77
N ARG A 304 16.84 -12.49 -11.05
CA ARG A 304 15.93 -13.46 -10.41
C ARG A 304 16.37 -13.86 -9.01
N ALA A 305 17.63 -13.61 -8.65
CA ALA A 305 18.17 -13.90 -7.33
C ALA A 305 18.15 -12.64 -6.44
N ARG A 306 18.70 -12.78 -5.24
CA ARG A 306 18.90 -11.65 -4.30
C ARG A 306 20.07 -10.75 -4.71
N LEU A 307 20.98 -11.29 -5.54
CA LEU A 307 22.24 -10.64 -5.88
C LEU A 307 22.01 -9.33 -6.62
N SER A 308 21.05 -9.27 -7.56
CA SER A 308 20.80 -8.02 -8.30
C SER A 308 20.35 -6.87 -7.40
N ALA A 309 19.49 -7.12 -6.42
CA ALA A 309 19.09 -6.11 -5.44
C ALA A 309 20.25 -5.68 -4.53
N ILE A 310 21.11 -6.63 -4.11
CA ILE A 310 22.35 -6.31 -3.36
C ILE A 310 23.27 -5.42 -4.20
N VAL A 311 23.51 -5.79 -5.46
CA VAL A 311 24.34 -5.02 -6.39
C VAL A 311 23.76 -3.62 -6.59
N ALA A 312 22.44 -3.49 -6.74
CA ALA A 312 21.79 -2.19 -6.85
C ALA A 312 22.06 -1.31 -5.62
N SER A 313 21.84 -1.83 -4.41
CA SER A 313 22.05 -1.07 -3.17
C SER A 313 23.51 -0.68 -2.97
N VAL A 314 24.44 -1.60 -3.22
CA VAL A 314 25.89 -1.31 -3.12
C VAL A 314 26.33 -0.30 -4.17
N ALA A 315 25.80 -0.37 -5.39
CA ALA A 315 26.08 0.61 -6.44
C ALA A 315 25.57 2.01 -6.06
N ILE A 316 24.38 2.10 -5.46
CA ILE A 316 23.85 3.36 -4.93
C ILE A 316 24.77 3.91 -3.83
N LEU A 317 25.18 3.07 -2.87
CA LEU A 317 26.11 3.49 -1.81
C LEU A 317 27.44 3.99 -2.40
N PHE A 318 28.00 3.26 -3.36
CA PHE A 318 29.23 3.66 -4.04
C PHE A 318 29.08 5.02 -4.73
N ILE A 319 27.97 5.24 -5.42
CA ILE A 319 27.67 6.51 -6.10
C ILE A 319 27.51 7.66 -5.11
N ILE A 320 26.87 7.44 -3.95
CA ILE A 320 26.78 8.45 -2.88
C ILE A 320 28.18 8.90 -2.44
N LEU A 321 29.08 7.94 -2.22
CA LEU A 321 30.42 8.19 -1.68
C LEU A 321 31.39 8.81 -2.72
N VAL A 322 31.24 8.48 -4.01
CA VAL A 322 32.23 8.83 -5.05
C VAL A 322 31.73 9.88 -6.02
N ALA A 323 30.43 9.85 -6.37
CA ALA A 323 29.86 10.65 -7.44
C ALA A 323 28.91 11.75 -6.94
N GLY A 324 28.94 12.09 -5.64
CA GLY A 324 28.14 13.18 -5.06
C GLY A 324 28.33 14.51 -5.79
N SER A 325 29.57 14.87 -6.13
CA SER A 325 29.90 16.09 -6.88
C SER A 325 29.31 16.14 -8.29
N VAL A 326 29.12 14.97 -8.93
CA VAL A 326 28.47 14.88 -10.24
C VAL A 326 26.95 15.02 -10.09
N ILE A 327 26.37 14.38 -9.07
CA ILE A 327 24.92 14.45 -8.80
C ILE A 327 24.50 15.89 -8.47
N GLU A 328 25.31 16.61 -7.71
CA GLU A 328 25.11 18.01 -7.35
C GLU A 328 24.97 18.94 -8.56
N GLN A 329 25.61 18.59 -9.68
CA GLN A 329 25.59 19.37 -10.91
C GLN A 329 24.40 19.01 -11.83
N ILE A 330 23.55 18.05 -11.46
CA ILE A 330 22.37 17.68 -12.25
C ILE A 330 21.39 18.87 -12.32
N PRO A 331 20.96 19.30 -13.53
CA PRO A 331 19.95 20.33 -13.67
C PRO A 331 18.60 19.89 -13.11
N MET A 332 17.95 20.76 -12.33
CA MET A 332 16.62 20.49 -11.78
C MET A 332 15.58 20.25 -12.86
N ALA A 333 15.70 20.90 -14.03
CA ALA A 333 14.82 20.66 -15.18
C ALA A 333 14.76 19.18 -15.60
N ALA A 334 15.88 18.45 -15.50
CA ALA A 334 15.93 17.03 -15.82
C ALA A 334 15.14 16.18 -14.82
N LEU A 335 15.30 16.47 -13.52
CA LEU A 335 14.55 15.76 -12.48
C LEU A 335 13.06 16.08 -12.55
N VAL A 336 12.71 17.36 -12.74
CA VAL A 336 11.33 17.84 -12.89
C VAL A 336 10.63 17.17 -14.07
N GLY A 337 11.26 17.11 -15.24
CA GLY A 337 10.68 16.46 -16.41
C GLY A 337 10.49 14.95 -16.23
N VAL A 338 11.46 14.27 -15.60
CA VAL A 338 11.33 12.84 -15.25
C VAL A 338 10.18 12.63 -14.28
N MET A 339 10.08 13.43 -13.22
CA MET A 339 9.03 13.30 -12.22
C MET A 339 7.64 13.67 -12.72
N MET A 340 7.52 14.61 -13.66
CA MET A 340 6.25 14.86 -14.35
C MET A 340 5.80 13.61 -15.12
N MET A 341 6.71 12.92 -15.80
CA MET A 341 6.40 11.66 -16.49
C MET A 341 6.08 10.53 -15.51
N VAL A 342 6.79 10.44 -14.38
CA VAL A 342 6.46 9.49 -13.31
C VAL A 342 5.06 9.76 -12.78
N ALA A 343 4.71 11.01 -12.47
CA ALA A 343 3.37 11.39 -12.01
C ALA A 343 2.27 11.00 -13.02
N ILE A 344 2.49 11.27 -14.31
CA ILE A 344 1.56 10.89 -15.38
C ILE A 344 1.41 9.36 -15.46
N GLY A 345 2.49 8.61 -15.26
CA GLY A 345 2.49 7.15 -15.24
C GLY A 345 1.85 6.53 -13.99
N THR A 346 1.97 7.18 -12.84
CA THR A 346 1.35 6.78 -11.57
C THR A 346 -0.16 7.03 -11.55
N PHE A 347 -0.64 7.99 -12.33
CA PHE A 347 -2.07 8.26 -12.44
C PHE A 347 -2.80 7.07 -13.07
N GLU A 348 -3.80 6.53 -12.39
CA GLU A 348 -4.58 5.37 -12.82
C GLU A 348 -5.65 5.77 -13.84
N TRP A 349 -5.22 6.04 -15.08
CA TRP A 349 -6.10 6.44 -16.19
C TRP A 349 -7.28 5.50 -16.44
N VAL A 350 -7.11 4.22 -16.08
CA VAL A 350 -8.17 3.22 -16.19
C VAL A 350 -9.36 3.59 -15.30
N SER A 351 -9.13 4.14 -14.10
CA SER A 351 -10.21 4.50 -13.17
C SER A 351 -11.19 5.50 -13.77
N PHE A 352 -10.71 6.45 -14.58
CA PHE A 352 -11.55 7.38 -15.33
C PHE A 352 -12.30 6.71 -16.47
N ARG A 353 -11.64 5.84 -17.25
CA ARG A 353 -12.25 5.16 -18.40
C ARG A 353 -13.40 4.23 -17.99
N ILE A 354 -13.31 3.62 -16.82
CA ILE A 354 -14.31 2.67 -16.31
C ILE A 354 -15.16 3.24 -15.18
N ILE A 355 -15.10 4.55 -14.93
CA ILE A 355 -15.85 5.20 -13.84
C ILE A 355 -17.35 4.89 -13.94
N ASN A 356 -17.92 4.90 -15.14
CA ASN A 356 -19.35 4.60 -15.37
C ASN A 356 -19.69 3.10 -15.25
N LYS A 357 -18.71 2.22 -15.02
CA LYS A 357 -18.87 0.76 -14.91
C LYS A 357 -18.67 0.25 -13.48
N MET A 358 -18.24 1.10 -12.55
CA MET A 358 -17.98 0.74 -11.15
C MET A 358 -19.20 1.01 -10.24
N PRO A 359 -19.31 0.33 -9.08
CA PRO A 359 -20.30 0.67 -8.07
C PRO A 359 -20.20 2.15 -7.66
N ARG A 360 -21.35 2.82 -7.47
CA ARG A 360 -21.38 4.25 -7.12
C ARG A 360 -20.60 4.58 -5.85
N HIS A 361 -20.63 3.68 -4.87
CA HIS A 361 -19.92 3.87 -3.60
C HIS A 361 -18.40 3.81 -3.79
N ASP A 362 -17.89 2.91 -4.64
CA ASP A 362 -16.47 2.80 -4.95
C ASP A 362 -15.96 4.07 -5.63
N ILE A 363 -16.71 4.58 -6.62
CA ILE A 363 -16.38 5.84 -7.30
C ILE A 363 -16.33 6.99 -6.30
N PHE A 364 -17.33 7.09 -5.43
CA PHE A 364 -17.39 8.13 -4.41
C PHE A 364 -16.19 8.06 -3.46
N ILE A 365 -15.83 6.87 -2.96
CA ILE A 365 -14.69 6.69 -2.06
C ILE A 365 -13.38 7.07 -2.76
N GLY A 366 -13.15 6.59 -3.99
CA GLY A 366 -11.93 6.92 -4.74
C GLY A 366 -11.79 8.42 -5.01
N MET A 367 -12.88 9.07 -5.44
CA MET A 367 -12.94 10.52 -5.63
C MET A 367 -12.70 11.28 -4.32
N LEU A 368 -13.33 10.84 -3.23
CA LEU A 368 -13.18 11.46 -1.92
C LEU A 368 -11.73 11.42 -1.46
N VAL A 369 -11.07 10.26 -1.54
CA VAL A 369 -9.66 10.11 -1.18
C VAL A 369 -8.79 11.02 -2.04
N ALA A 370 -9.00 11.06 -3.36
CA ALA A 370 -8.23 11.94 -4.25
C ALA A 370 -8.44 13.43 -3.93
N VAL A 371 -9.68 13.87 -3.71
CA VAL A 371 -10.02 15.27 -3.42
C VAL A 371 -9.46 15.70 -2.06
N VAL A 372 -9.64 14.90 -1.01
CA VAL A 372 -9.09 15.18 0.32
C VAL A 372 -7.57 15.25 0.27
N THR A 373 -6.94 14.35 -0.47
CA THR A 373 -5.49 14.35 -0.70
C THR A 373 -5.02 15.68 -1.32
N VAL A 374 -5.66 16.09 -2.41
CA VAL A 374 -5.26 17.29 -3.17
C VAL A 374 -5.54 18.58 -2.40
N LEU A 375 -6.71 18.68 -1.75
CA LEU A 375 -7.12 19.91 -1.06
C LEU A 375 -6.46 20.11 0.30
N LEU A 376 -6.30 19.03 1.08
CA LEU A 376 -5.72 19.12 2.42
C LEU A 376 -4.22 18.86 2.44
N HIS A 377 -3.62 18.50 1.30
CA HIS A 377 -2.21 18.09 1.19
C HIS A 377 -1.82 17.03 2.25
N ASN A 378 -2.78 16.19 2.67
CA ASN A 378 -2.62 15.21 3.72
C ASN A 378 -3.14 13.85 3.25
N LEU A 379 -2.25 13.12 2.59
CA LEU A 379 -2.52 11.79 2.04
C LEU A 379 -2.84 10.77 3.15
N ALA A 380 -2.19 10.89 4.31
CA ALA A 380 -2.42 9.99 5.44
C ALA A 380 -3.89 10.04 5.90
N LEU A 381 -4.38 11.26 6.12
CA LEU A 381 -5.76 11.50 6.53
C LEU A 381 -6.76 11.00 5.47
N ALA A 382 -6.48 11.27 4.18
CA ALA A 382 -7.36 10.85 3.08
C ALA A 382 -7.53 9.33 3.03
N VAL A 383 -6.44 8.57 3.14
CA VAL A 383 -6.47 7.10 3.16
C VAL A 383 -7.25 6.59 4.37
N LEU A 384 -7.01 7.13 5.56
CA LEU A 384 -7.72 6.71 6.78
C LEU A 384 -9.24 6.89 6.64
N ILE A 385 -9.67 8.08 6.17
CA ILE A 385 -11.08 8.38 5.90
C ILE A 385 -11.65 7.41 4.86
N GLY A 386 -10.92 7.16 3.78
CA GLY A 386 -11.33 6.23 2.72
C GLY A 386 -11.53 4.80 3.22
N VAL A 387 -10.60 4.28 4.03
CA VAL A 387 -10.70 2.93 4.62
C VAL A 387 -11.91 2.84 5.56
N VAL A 388 -12.10 3.83 6.44
CA VAL A 388 -13.24 3.84 7.38
C VAL A 388 -14.57 3.86 6.63
N ILE A 389 -14.74 4.75 5.65
CA ILE A 389 -15.97 4.86 4.88
C ILE A 389 -16.20 3.57 4.08
N SER A 390 -15.16 3.02 3.46
CA SER A 390 -15.30 1.76 2.71
C SER A 390 -15.68 0.58 3.60
N ALA A 391 -15.15 0.51 4.83
CA ALA A 391 -15.54 -0.51 5.79
C ALA A 391 -17.02 -0.38 6.21
N LEU A 392 -17.49 0.86 6.42
CA LEU A 392 -18.89 1.14 6.74
C LEU A 392 -19.82 0.77 5.57
N VAL A 393 -19.46 1.14 4.34
CA VAL A 393 -20.21 0.79 3.14
C VAL A 393 -20.28 -0.73 2.96
N PHE A 394 -19.15 -1.43 3.13
CA PHE A 394 -19.10 -2.89 3.06
C PHE A 394 -20.02 -3.55 4.12
N ALA A 395 -19.97 -3.07 5.36
CA ALA A 395 -20.84 -3.55 6.44
C ALA A 395 -22.32 -3.33 6.10
N TRP A 396 -22.66 -2.16 5.58
CA TRP A 396 -24.03 -1.80 5.17
C TRP A 396 -24.54 -2.64 3.99
N GLU A 397 -23.72 -2.87 2.97
CA GLU A 397 -24.09 -3.74 1.86
C GLU A 397 -24.25 -5.19 2.29
N SER A 398 -23.37 -5.68 3.18
CA SER A 398 -23.47 -7.02 3.74
C SER A 398 -24.75 -7.19 4.55
N ALA A 399 -25.15 -6.17 5.32
CA ALA A 399 -26.39 -6.16 6.08
C ALA A 399 -27.64 -6.31 5.19
N LYS A 400 -27.68 -5.61 4.05
CA LYS A 400 -28.81 -5.66 3.10
C LYS A 400 -28.95 -6.98 2.34
N ARG A 401 -27.92 -7.81 2.32
CA ARG A 401 -27.88 -9.05 1.53
C ARG A 401 -28.48 -10.25 2.25
N ILE A 402 -28.95 -10.13 3.49
CA ILE A 402 -29.65 -11.23 4.16
C ILE A 402 -30.98 -11.53 3.45
N ARG A 403 -31.15 -12.78 3.02
CA ARG A 403 -32.31 -13.24 2.24
C ARG A 403 -32.81 -14.56 2.82
N ALA A 404 -34.10 -14.83 2.62
CA ALA A 404 -34.71 -16.09 3.01
C ALA A 404 -35.44 -16.69 1.81
N ARG A 405 -35.08 -17.92 1.41
CA ARG A 405 -35.94 -18.72 0.53
C ARG A 405 -36.97 -19.43 1.39
N LYS A 406 -38.22 -19.44 0.93
CA LYS A 406 -39.36 -19.96 1.67
C LYS A 406 -40.01 -21.07 0.86
N TYR A 407 -40.20 -22.24 1.46
CA TYR A 407 -41.02 -23.30 0.89
C TYR A 407 -41.69 -24.09 2.02
N ILE A 408 -42.70 -24.88 1.65
CA ILE A 408 -43.38 -25.80 2.57
C ILE A 408 -43.08 -27.20 2.05
N ASP A 409 -42.68 -28.12 2.93
CA ASP A 409 -42.40 -29.49 2.56
C ASP A 409 -43.67 -30.36 2.50
N GLU A 410 -43.52 -31.63 2.15
CA GLU A 410 -44.61 -32.60 2.04
C GLU A 410 -45.34 -32.84 3.38
N ASN A 411 -44.68 -32.54 4.51
CA ASN A 411 -45.24 -32.68 5.86
C ASN A 411 -45.95 -31.40 6.34
N GLY A 412 -46.03 -30.36 5.50
CA GLY A 412 -46.65 -29.08 5.86
C GLY A 412 -45.75 -28.16 6.71
N VAL A 413 -44.47 -28.50 6.90
CA VAL A 413 -43.51 -27.68 7.65
C VAL A 413 -42.95 -26.58 6.77
N LYS A 414 -42.90 -25.35 7.27
CA LYS A 414 -42.35 -24.23 6.51
C LYS A 414 -40.86 -24.05 6.78
N HIS A 415 -40.07 -24.02 5.72
CA HIS A 415 -38.63 -23.83 5.75
C HIS A 415 -38.25 -22.40 5.36
N TYR A 416 -37.44 -21.76 6.19
CA TYR A 416 -36.77 -20.50 5.93
C TYR A 416 -35.28 -20.75 5.76
N GLU A 417 -34.83 -20.94 4.51
CA GLU A 417 -33.40 -21.07 4.19
C GLU A 417 -32.76 -19.68 4.16
N ILE A 418 -31.91 -19.40 5.14
CA ILE A 418 -31.27 -18.10 5.31
C ILE A 418 -29.97 -18.07 4.53
N PHE A 419 -29.77 -16.97 3.79
CA PHE A 419 -28.56 -16.67 3.05
C PHE A 419 -27.94 -15.37 3.56
N GLY A 420 -26.62 -15.37 3.74
CA GLY A 420 -25.87 -14.20 4.21
C GLY A 420 -25.79 -14.11 5.73
N PRO A 421 -24.89 -13.26 6.27
CA PRO A 421 -24.60 -13.21 7.70
C PRO A 421 -25.72 -12.55 8.51
N LEU A 422 -26.10 -13.16 9.63
CA LEU A 422 -26.95 -12.58 10.67
C LEU A 422 -26.08 -11.91 11.74
N PHE A 423 -26.15 -10.59 11.82
CA PHE A 423 -25.38 -9.74 12.74
C PHE A 423 -26.18 -8.45 13.01
N PHE A 424 -25.68 -7.56 13.87
CA PHE A 424 -26.38 -6.34 14.31
C PHE A 424 -27.03 -5.56 13.16
N GLY A 425 -26.31 -5.42 12.03
CA GLY A 425 -26.78 -4.67 10.86
C GLY A 425 -27.91 -5.36 10.07
N SER A 426 -28.05 -6.68 10.16
CA SER A 426 -29.03 -7.46 9.38
C SER A 426 -30.22 -7.99 10.20
N THR A 427 -30.24 -7.77 11.51
CA THR A 427 -31.30 -8.24 12.43
C THR A 427 -32.71 -7.81 12.02
N THR A 428 -32.93 -6.53 11.71
CA THR A 428 -34.27 -6.02 11.31
C THR A 428 -34.75 -6.69 10.04
N THR A 429 -33.91 -6.71 9.00
CA THR A 429 -34.24 -7.34 7.71
C THR A 429 -34.46 -8.84 7.83
N PHE A 430 -33.78 -9.51 8.76
CA PHE A 430 -34.01 -10.91 9.10
C PHE A 430 -35.39 -11.12 9.73
N LEU A 431 -35.74 -10.34 10.77
CA LEU A 431 -37.02 -10.46 11.46
C LEU A 431 -38.21 -10.20 10.54
N GLU A 432 -38.08 -9.26 9.60
CA GLU A 432 -39.10 -8.97 8.58
C GLU A 432 -39.35 -10.12 7.59
N LYS A 433 -38.50 -11.16 7.54
CA LYS A 433 -38.73 -12.32 6.66
C LYS A 433 -39.83 -13.23 7.18
N PHE A 434 -40.11 -13.23 8.47
CA PHE A 434 -41.03 -14.16 9.10
C PHE A 434 -42.45 -13.61 9.13
N ASN A 435 -43.43 -14.46 8.83
CA ASN A 435 -44.84 -14.11 8.93
C ASN A 435 -45.51 -15.02 9.97
N VAL A 436 -45.29 -14.68 11.24
CA VAL A 436 -45.74 -15.49 12.38
C VAL A 436 -47.24 -15.81 12.34
N VAL A 437 -48.07 -14.90 11.84
CA VAL A 437 -49.53 -15.09 11.79
C VAL A 437 -49.92 -16.16 10.78
N ASN A 438 -49.36 -16.11 9.57
CA ASN A 438 -49.78 -16.96 8.44
C ASN A 438 -48.94 -18.24 8.26
N ASP A 439 -47.91 -18.44 9.08
CA ASP A 439 -47.06 -19.63 9.01
C ASP A 439 -47.73 -20.87 9.64
N PRO A 440 -47.37 -22.10 9.23
CA PRO A 440 -47.88 -23.33 9.84
C PRO A 440 -47.37 -23.51 11.28
N ASP A 441 -47.88 -24.54 11.96
CA ASP A 441 -47.55 -24.82 13.37
C ASP A 441 -46.08 -25.17 13.59
N GLU A 442 -45.40 -25.71 12.58
CA GLU A 442 -43.97 -26.03 12.64
C GLU A 442 -43.19 -25.27 11.57
N VAL A 443 -42.12 -24.61 12.02
CA VAL A 443 -41.25 -23.77 11.18
C VAL A 443 -39.79 -24.11 11.44
N ILE A 444 -39.04 -24.32 10.38
CA ILE A 444 -37.59 -24.58 10.42
C ILE A 444 -36.84 -23.39 9.83
N VAL A 445 -35.86 -22.87 10.57
CA VAL A 445 -34.92 -21.85 10.10
C VAL A 445 -33.59 -22.53 9.82
N ASP A 446 -33.23 -22.60 8.54
CA ASP A 446 -32.05 -23.31 8.06
C ASP A 446 -30.88 -22.33 7.86
N PHE A 447 -29.78 -22.59 8.58
CA PHE A 447 -28.55 -21.80 8.56
C PHE A 447 -27.44 -22.40 7.68
N LYS A 448 -27.73 -23.38 6.82
CA LYS A 448 -26.75 -24.05 5.96
C LYS A 448 -25.85 -23.09 5.17
N GLU A 449 -26.39 -21.96 4.71
CA GLU A 449 -25.69 -20.92 3.94
C GLU A 449 -25.63 -19.56 4.69
N SER A 450 -25.73 -19.61 6.02
CA SER A 450 -25.74 -18.43 6.88
C SER A 450 -24.95 -18.67 8.17
N LYS A 451 -24.68 -17.59 8.92
CA LYS A 451 -23.99 -17.63 10.21
C LYS A 451 -24.57 -16.61 11.16
N VAL A 452 -24.65 -17.00 12.43
CA VAL A 452 -24.93 -16.12 13.57
C VAL A 452 -23.60 -15.56 14.05
N VAL A 453 -23.42 -14.24 14.00
CA VAL A 453 -22.10 -13.61 14.15
C VAL A 453 -21.91 -12.94 15.52
N ASP A 454 -22.94 -12.30 16.06
CA ASP A 454 -22.82 -11.46 17.26
C ASP A 454 -24.00 -11.61 18.24
N MET A 455 -23.93 -10.88 19.36
CA MET A 455 -24.96 -10.87 20.40
C MET A 455 -26.32 -10.38 19.87
N SER A 456 -26.33 -9.39 18.98
CA SER A 456 -27.58 -8.87 18.40
C SER A 456 -28.27 -9.92 17.52
N ALA A 457 -27.52 -10.75 16.81
CA ALA A 457 -28.03 -11.89 16.06
C ALA A 457 -28.69 -12.93 16.97
N VAL A 458 -28.05 -13.25 18.10
CA VAL A 458 -28.62 -14.15 19.11
C VAL A 458 -29.91 -13.59 19.69
N GLU A 459 -29.93 -12.31 20.05
CA GLU A 459 -31.13 -11.66 20.56
C GLU A 459 -32.27 -11.66 19.52
N ALA A 460 -31.95 -11.46 18.24
CA ALA A 460 -32.93 -11.57 17.16
C ALA A 460 -33.52 -12.98 17.05
N LEU A 461 -32.71 -14.03 17.24
CA LEU A 461 -33.17 -15.42 17.28
C LEU A 461 -34.04 -15.72 18.49
N ASN A 462 -33.69 -15.20 19.66
CA ASN A 462 -34.53 -15.33 20.84
C ASN A 462 -35.88 -14.63 20.62
N LYS A 463 -35.86 -13.38 20.13
CA LYS A 463 -37.07 -12.59 19.84
C LYS A 463 -38.00 -13.29 18.85
N ILE A 464 -37.47 -13.93 17.81
CA ILE A 464 -38.34 -14.64 16.85
C ILE A 464 -38.87 -15.93 17.45
N THR A 465 -38.05 -16.69 18.19
CA THR A 465 -38.50 -17.94 18.84
C THR A 465 -39.60 -17.66 19.86
N GLU A 466 -39.45 -16.64 20.71
CA GLU A 466 -40.50 -16.19 21.63
C GLU A 466 -41.79 -15.78 20.90
N LYS A 467 -41.69 -15.11 19.74
CA LYS A 467 -42.87 -14.71 18.96
C LYS A 467 -43.65 -15.91 18.42
N TYR A 468 -42.96 -16.94 17.92
CA TYR A 468 -43.62 -18.18 17.48
C TYR A 468 -44.20 -18.95 18.67
N ASN A 469 -43.47 -19.04 19.78
CA ASN A 469 -43.93 -19.73 20.99
C ASN A 469 -45.19 -19.07 21.57
N LYS A 470 -45.23 -17.72 21.64
CA LYS A 470 -46.43 -16.96 22.03
C LYS A 470 -47.62 -17.14 21.08
N ALA A 471 -47.37 -17.48 19.81
CA ALA A 471 -48.41 -17.80 18.83
C ALA A 471 -48.82 -19.29 18.87
N GLY A 472 -48.28 -20.09 19.80
CA GLY A 472 -48.54 -21.53 19.90
C GLY A 472 -47.83 -22.37 18.83
N LYS A 473 -46.84 -21.80 18.13
CA LYS A 473 -46.13 -22.42 17.00
C LYS A 473 -44.71 -22.79 17.41
N LYS A 474 -44.18 -23.88 16.85
CA LYS A 474 -42.85 -24.38 17.12
C LYS A 474 -41.87 -23.89 16.05
N LEU A 475 -40.87 -23.12 16.47
CA LEU A 475 -39.74 -22.71 15.63
C LEU A 475 -38.49 -23.51 16.01
N GLN A 476 -37.80 -24.06 15.01
CA GLN A 476 -36.59 -24.84 15.18
C GLN A 476 -35.45 -24.31 14.31
N LEU A 477 -34.23 -24.31 14.83
CA LEU A 477 -33.02 -23.95 14.08
C LEU A 477 -32.29 -25.20 13.60
N ARG A 478 -31.79 -25.17 12.35
CA ARG A 478 -31.08 -26.28 11.70
C ARG A 478 -29.78 -25.81 11.02
N HIS A 479 -28.81 -26.71 10.85
CA HIS A 479 -27.53 -26.47 10.17
C HIS A 479 -26.70 -25.33 10.75
N LEU A 480 -26.75 -25.15 12.07
CA LEU A 480 -25.89 -24.20 12.78
C LEU A 480 -24.46 -24.74 12.85
N SER A 481 -23.49 -23.94 12.40
CA SER A 481 -22.07 -24.25 12.53
C SER A 481 -21.64 -24.37 14.01
N GLU A 482 -20.56 -25.09 14.28
CA GLU A 482 -20.06 -25.34 15.64
C GLU A 482 -19.80 -24.06 16.43
N ASP A 483 -19.21 -23.04 15.79
CA ASP A 483 -19.00 -21.71 16.38
C ASP A 483 -20.32 -21.05 16.79
N CYS A 484 -21.37 -21.15 15.95
CA CYS A 484 -22.69 -20.60 16.26
C CYS A 484 -23.36 -21.34 17.41
N ARG A 485 -23.25 -22.68 17.44
CA ARG A 485 -23.77 -23.50 18.56
C ARG A 485 -23.10 -23.13 19.87
N ARG A 486 -21.77 -22.92 19.87
CA ARG A 486 -21.03 -22.47 21.06
C ARG A 486 -21.50 -21.08 21.52
N LEU A 487 -21.72 -20.17 20.57
CA LEU A 487 -22.18 -18.82 20.86
C LEU A 487 -23.60 -18.82 21.47
N LEU A 488 -24.52 -19.62 20.91
CA LEU A 488 -25.88 -19.80 21.46
C LEU A 488 -25.87 -20.51 22.82
N LYS A 489 -25.03 -21.54 22.99
CA LYS A 489 -24.89 -22.26 24.26
C LYS A 489 -24.42 -21.36 25.40
N ASN A 490 -23.49 -20.45 25.12
CA ASN A 490 -23.06 -19.45 26.10
C ASN A 490 -24.17 -18.47 26.50
N ALA A 491 -25.24 -18.37 25.72
CA ALA A 491 -26.37 -17.49 25.95
C ALA A 491 -27.63 -18.24 26.44
N GLU A 492 -27.63 -19.58 26.52
CA GLU A 492 -28.77 -20.45 26.91
C GLU A 492 -29.41 -20.08 28.25
N THR A 493 -28.68 -19.47 29.19
CA THR A 493 -29.24 -19.00 30.46
C THR A 493 -30.22 -17.83 30.30
N VAL A 494 -30.27 -17.21 29.12
CA VAL A 494 -31.04 -15.98 28.83
C VAL A 494 -31.88 -16.11 27.54
N ILE A 495 -31.72 -17.19 26.75
CA ILE A 495 -32.43 -17.39 25.48
C ILE A 495 -33.08 -18.77 25.41
N ASP A 496 -34.29 -18.84 24.84
CA ASP A 496 -35.01 -20.08 24.58
C ASP A 496 -35.01 -20.35 23.07
N VAL A 497 -34.13 -21.23 22.61
CA VAL A 497 -33.93 -21.51 21.18
C VAL A 497 -33.91 -23.02 20.96
N ASN A 498 -34.86 -23.53 20.17
CA ASN A 498 -34.91 -24.96 19.85
C ASN A 498 -33.94 -25.30 18.71
N ILE A 499 -32.91 -26.07 18.99
CA ILE A 499 -31.93 -26.53 17.99
C ILE A 499 -32.22 -27.99 17.65
N ILE A 500 -32.34 -28.32 16.36
CA ILE A 500 -32.38 -29.71 15.89
C ILE A 500 -30.95 -30.24 15.89
N GLU A 501 -30.70 -31.38 16.52
CA GLU A 501 -29.42 -32.08 16.38
C GLU A 501 -29.22 -32.53 14.93
N ASP A 502 -28.35 -31.85 14.19
CA ASP A 502 -28.01 -32.29 12.84
C ASP A 502 -27.28 -33.64 12.86
N PRO A 503 -27.57 -34.55 11.91
CA PRO A 503 -26.76 -35.73 11.71
C PRO A 503 -25.32 -35.32 11.35
N THR A 504 -24.34 -35.92 12.01
CA THR A 504 -22.92 -35.74 11.70
C THR A 504 -22.64 -36.37 10.33
N TYR A 505 -22.54 -35.55 9.29
CA TYR A 505 -22.10 -36.00 7.98
C TYR A 505 -20.58 -36.26 8.04
N ASN A 506 -20.19 -37.52 8.21
CA ASN A 506 -18.80 -37.93 8.04
C ASN A 506 -18.40 -37.66 6.57
N VAL A 507 -17.51 -36.69 6.37
CA VAL A 507 -16.89 -36.46 5.07
C VAL A 507 -16.08 -37.72 4.73
N MET A 508 -16.32 -38.35 3.57
CA MET A 508 -15.50 -39.47 3.11
C MET A 508 -14.03 -39.06 3.17
N THR A 509 -13.28 -39.72 4.03
CA THR A 509 -11.82 -39.65 4.02
C THR A 509 -11.35 -40.48 2.84
N ASN A 510 -10.91 -39.81 1.78
CA ASN A 510 -10.19 -40.48 0.70
C ASN A 510 -8.94 -41.13 1.31
N LYS A 511 -8.92 -42.47 1.32
CA LYS A 511 -7.71 -43.26 1.55
C LYS A 511 -6.71 -43.06 0.43
#